data_AF-A0AA97GP12-F1
#
_entry.id   AF-A0AA97GP12-F1
#
_cell.length_a   1.000
_cell.length_b   1.000
_cell.length_c   1.000
_cell.angle_alpha   90.00
_cell.angle_beta   90.00
_cell.angle_gamma   90.00
#
_symmetry.space_group_name_H-M   'P 1'
#
loop_
_entity.id
_entity.type
_entity.pdbx_description
1 polymer ?
#
loop_
_entity_poly.entity_id
_entity_poly.type
_entity_poly.pdbx_seq_one_letter_code
_entity_poly.pdbx_strand_id
1 'polypeptide(L)' 'MDKHKITEIKPCPFCGSQVDIGIHTNSIFGSYFVFCNNCDSTGPIQTTDSSAVSAWNKRASHG' A
#
# COMPACT_ATOMS: atom_id res chain seq x y z
N MET A 1 16.74 -3.44 11.93
CA MET A 1 15.53 -3.79 11.15
C MET A 1 15.21 -2.62 10.25
N ASP A 2 15.65 -2.71 9.01
CA ASP A 2 15.51 -1.67 8.00
C ASP A 2 14.04 -1.56 7.61
N LYS A 3 13.30 -0.74 8.37
CA LYS A 3 12.02 -0.19 7.94
C LYS A 3 12.34 0.62 6.68
N HIS A 4 12.27 -0.02 5.51
CA HIS A 4 12.42 0.66 4.24
C HIS A 4 11.48 1.87 4.27
N LYS A 5 12.11 3.04 4.36
CA LYS A 5 11.44 4.32 4.50
C LYS A 5 10.86 4.63 3.14
N ILE A 6 9.70 4.06 2.85
CA ILE A 6 8.93 4.36 1.65
C ILE A 6 8.13 5.59 2.00
N THR A 7 8.74 6.74 1.71
CA THR A 7 8.19 8.07 1.91
C THR A 7 6.76 8.16 1.36
N GLU A 8 5.82 8.22 2.30
CA GLU A 8 4.42 8.62 2.18
C GLU A 8 3.50 7.73 1.32
N ILE A 9 3.16 6.56 1.85
CA ILE A 9 1.89 5.93 1.51
C ILE A 9 0.76 6.86 1.99
N LYS A 10 -0.10 7.31 1.07
CA LYS A 10 -1.25 8.16 1.38
C LYS A 10 -2.27 7.41 2.26
N PRO A 11 -3.10 8.14 3.03
CA PRO A 11 -4.19 7.53 3.80
C PRO A 11 -5.07 6.62 2.95
N CYS A 12 -5.72 5.67 3.62
CA CYS A 12 -6.65 4.77 2.98
C CYS A 12 -7.81 5.54 2.34
N PRO A 13 -8.06 5.42 1.03
CA PRO A 13 -9.20 6.08 0.39
C PRO A 13 -10.56 5.54 0.83
N PHE A 14 -10.59 4.39 1.51
CA PHE A 14 -11.83 3.73 1.90
C PHE A 14 -12.27 4.06 3.34
N CYS A 15 -11.31 4.20 4.26
CA CYS A 15 -11.61 4.45 5.68
C CYS A 15 -10.93 5.71 6.24
N GLY A 16 -10.09 6.39 5.46
CA GLY A 16 -9.36 7.59 5.89
C GLY A 16 -8.21 7.32 6.87
N SER A 17 -8.01 6.06 7.32
CA SER A 17 -6.93 5.74 8.23
C SER A 17 -5.57 6.02 7.60
N GLN A 18 -4.67 6.64 8.35
CA GLN A 18 -3.25 6.75 8.04
C GLN A 18 -2.39 5.83 8.90
N VAL A 19 -3.00 5.16 9.89
CA VAL A 19 -2.36 4.18 10.76
C VAL A 19 -2.50 2.78 10.18
N ASP A 20 -1.44 1.99 10.37
CA ASP A 20 -1.33 0.59 9.98
C ASP A 20 -1.60 0.30 8.49
N ILE A 21 -1.02 1.14 7.62
CA ILE A 21 -0.91 0.87 6.18
C ILE A 21 0.53 0.47 5.86
N GLY A 22 0.70 -0.62 5.10
CA GLY A 22 2.03 -1.13 4.75
C GLY A 22 2.06 -1.86 3.42
N ILE A 23 3.26 -2.17 2.92
CA ILE A 23 3.45 -3.00 1.73
C ILE A 23 3.53 -4.46 2.15
N HIS A 24 2.75 -5.28 1.48
CA HIS A 24 2.74 -6.71 1.62
C HIS A 24 3.30 -7.34 0.35
N THR A 25 4.01 -8.44 0.52
CA THR A 25 4.60 -9.22 -0.57
C THR A 25 4.01 -10.60 -0.62
N ASN A 26 3.57 -11.04 -1.79
CA ASN A 26 3.29 -12.45 -2.04
C ASN A 26 4.58 -13.10 -2.55
N SER A 27 5.23 -13.88 -1.67
CA SER A 27 6.50 -14.55 -1.97
C SER A 27 6.40 -15.66 -3.01
N ILE A 28 5.20 -16.22 -3.25
CA ILE A 28 4.97 -17.25 -4.26
C ILE A 28 4.98 -16.63 -5.66
N PHE A 29 4.38 -15.45 -5.81
CA PHE A 29 4.22 -14.78 -7.11
C PHE A 29 5.18 -13.61 -7.33
N GLY A 30 6.02 -13.29 -6.34
CA GLY A 30 6.95 -12.15 -6.40
C GLY A 30 6.25 -10.80 -6.55
N SER A 31 5.06 -10.66 -5.97
CA SER A 31 4.22 -9.47 -6.17
C SER A 31 4.03 -8.65 -4.91
N TYR A 32 3.76 -7.36 -5.09
CA TYR A 32 3.71 -6.32 -4.06
C TYR A 32 2.35 -5.62 -4.11
N PHE A 33 1.79 -5.31 -2.95
CA PHE A 33 0.57 -4.51 -2.84
C PHE A 33 0.56 -3.77 -1.51
N VAL A 34 -0.07 -2.59 -1.46
CA VAL A 34 -0.33 -1.91 -0.19
C VAL A 34 -1.55 -2.53 0.49
N PHE A 35 -1.54 -2.67 1.80
CA PHE A 35 -2.66 -3.18 2.58
C PHE A 35 -2.98 -2.22 3.72
N CYS A 36 -4.27 -1.99 3.96
CA CYS A 36 -4.75 -1.24 5.11
C CYS A 36 -5.26 -2.21 6.17
N ASN A 37 -4.59 -2.28 7.33
CA ASN A 37 -5.00 -3.17 8.42
C ASN A 37 -6.23 -2.66 9.20
N ASN A 38 -6.73 -1.46 8.91
CA ASN A 38 -7.91 -0.92 9.58
C ASN A 38 -9.23 -1.38 8.91
N CYS A 39 -9.24 -1.57 7.58
CA CYS A 39 -10.45 -1.90 6.83
C CYS A 39 -10.23 -3.00 5.79
N ASP A 40 -9.10 -3.70 5.86
CA ASP A 40 -8.68 -4.81 5.00
C ASP A 40 -8.66 -4.50 3.50
N SER A 41 -8.58 -3.23 3.12
CA SER A 41 -8.52 -2.83 1.71
C SER A 41 -7.13 -3.10 1.12
N THR A 42 -7.12 -3.57 -0.13
CA THR A 42 -5.91 -3.98 -0.84
C THR A 42 -5.55 -3.05 -2.01
N GLY A 43 -4.25 -2.88 -2.17
CA GLY A 43 -3.52 -2.31 -3.29
C GLY A 43 -3.74 -3.08 -4.58
N PRO A 44 -3.56 -2.45 -5.75
CA PRO A 44 -3.35 -3.22 -6.97
C PRO A 44 -2.08 -4.05 -6.80
N ILE A 45 -2.10 -5.29 -7.28
CA ILE A 45 -0.92 -6.15 -7.33
C ILE A 45 0.07 -5.56 -8.33
N GLN A 46 1.33 -5.41 -7.92
CA GLN A 46 2.41 -4.85 -8.73
C GLN A 46 3.69 -5.70 -8.60
N THR A 47 4.69 -5.44 -9.44
CA THR A 47 5.95 -6.19 -9.48
C THR A 47 7.04 -5.60 -8.59
N THR A 48 6.84 -4.38 -8.07
CA THR A 48 7.78 -3.73 -7.13
C THR A 48 7.03 -3.03 -6.00
N ASP A 49 7.72 -2.80 -4.89
CA ASP A 49 7.23 -2.02 -3.74
C ASP A 49 6.84 -0.58 -4.15
N SER A 50 7.70 0.07 -4.93
CA SER A 50 7.52 1.44 -5.45
C SER A 50 6.32 1.56 -6.38
N SER A 51 6.10 0.57 -7.25
CA SER A 51 4.92 0.55 -8.13
C SER A 51 3.64 0.30 -7.34
N ALA A 52 3.68 -0.56 -6.31
CA ALA A 52 2.55 -0.78 -5.40
C ALA A 52 2.13 0.50 -4.67
N VAL A 53 3.10 1.26 -4.15
CA VAL A 53 2.83 2.55 -3.49
C VAL A 53 2.35 3.61 -4.46
N SER A 54 2.97 3.72 -5.64
CA SER A 54 2.51 4.64 -6.69
C SER A 54 1.06 4.36 -7.09
N ALA A 55 0.72 3.08 -7.29
CA ALA A 55 -0.63 2.65 -7.63
C ALA A 55 -1.64 2.91 -6.50
N TRP A 56 -1.26 2.69 -5.24
CA TRP A 56 -2.06 3.06 -4.08
C TRP A 56 -2.32 4.56 -4.02
N ASN A 57 -1.26 5.37 -4.14
CA ASN A 57 -1.31 6.83 -4.02
C ASN A 57 -2.12 7.53 -5.14
N LYS A 58 -2.31 6.85 -6.28
CA LYS A 58 -3.21 7.28 -7.36
C LYS A 58 -4.69 7.07 -7.03
N ARG A 59 -5.04 6.17 -6.10
CA ARG A 59 -6.45 5.93 -5.70
C ARG A 59 -6.91 6.89 -4.61
N ALA A 60 -5.99 7.37 -3.77
CA ALA A 60 -6.25 8.35 -2.72
C ALA A 60 -6.64 9.76 -3.22
N SER A 61 -6.83 9.97 -4.52
CA SER A 61 -7.27 11.26 -5.10
C SER A 61 -8.78 11.39 -5.32
N HIS A 62 -9.59 10.47 -4.81
CA HIS A 62 -11.04 10.63 -4.81
C HIS A 62 -11.49 10.97 -3.38
N GLY A 63 -11.57 12.27 -3.10
CA GLY A 63 -12.22 12.82 -1.91
C GLY A 63 -13.74 12.73 -2.00
#